data_AF-A0A1J4RVP9-F1
#
_entry.id   AF-A0A1J4RVP9-F1
#
_cell.length_a   1.000
_cell.length_b   1.000
_cell.length_c   1.000
_cell.angle_alpha   90.00
_cell.angle_beta   90.00
_cell.angle_gamma   90.00
#
_symmetry.space_group_name_H-M   'P 1'
#
loop_
_entity.id
_entity.type
_entity.pdbx_description
1 polymer ?
#
loop_
_entity_poly.entity_id
_entity_poly.type
_entity_poly.pdbx_seq_one_letter_code
_entity_poly.pdbx_strand_id
1 'polypeptide(L)'
;MDTVRLDEFGKDFGLVHEAIVTGRKISTPRELQTFFARLAHNEDKFRSVMDDVLNLGMTEAERMAQEILGEDRVVCRQSACFTRNVDQPETEPAMLYSEDILRECAEANASGTANWRFAYATGLNLRSQCKLIGCSHEKQPCFDPDWTWWLESHQDSWAKKPALPGYRLLDFTKRFSYLNWDVQGKEIAKLGDQFERAEEQTVAEICFSTFLMNKEERLLPNWYHWGKLRSARGRHVCVGHFDRLGFNAYNGWAVFPSAHLGVVLSRKFA
;
A
#
# COMPACT_ATOMS: atom_id res chain seq x y z
N MET A 1 -18.63 1.25 46.93
CA MET A 1 -18.63 0.63 45.59
C MET A 1 -19.95 1.02 44.98
N ASP A 2 -19.95 2.16 44.28
CA ASP A 2 -21.15 2.68 43.65
C ASP A 2 -21.24 2.14 42.23
N THR A 3 -22.27 1.33 42.00
CA THR A 3 -22.69 0.82 40.71
C THR A 3 -23.24 1.98 39.87
N VAL A 4 -22.52 2.35 38.81
CA VAL A 4 -23.02 3.27 37.78
C VAL A 4 -24.22 2.60 37.10
N ARG A 5 -25.38 3.24 37.21
CA ARG A 5 -26.62 2.86 36.53
C ARG A 5 -26.47 3.06 35.02
N LEU A 6 -26.57 1.97 34.26
CA LEU A 6 -26.50 1.91 32.79
C LEU A 6 -27.65 2.66 32.09
N ASP A 7 -28.64 3.10 32.86
CA ASP A 7 -29.87 3.78 32.49
C ASP A 7 -29.72 5.31 32.28
N GLU A 8 -28.49 5.83 32.35
CA GLU A 8 -28.16 7.22 32.01
C GLU A 8 -27.37 7.38 30.70
N PHE A 9 -26.96 6.29 30.04
CA PHE A 9 -26.30 6.40 28.73
C PHE A 9 -27.34 6.60 27.63
N GLY A 10 -27.55 7.87 27.22
CA GLY A 10 -28.46 8.22 26.14
C GLY A 10 -29.57 9.23 26.48
N LYS A 11 -29.52 9.96 27.59
CA LYS A 11 -30.44 11.11 27.77
C LYS A 11 -29.98 12.39 27.06
N ASP A 12 -28.76 12.40 26.55
CA ASP A 12 -28.13 13.49 25.80
C ASP A 12 -28.07 13.24 24.28
N PHE A 13 -29.09 12.59 23.70
CA PHE A 13 -29.12 12.39 22.23
C PHE A 13 -29.13 13.71 21.45
N GLY A 14 -29.58 14.84 22.04
CA GLY A 14 -29.44 16.16 21.43
C GLY A 14 -27.98 16.62 21.37
N LEU A 15 -27.23 16.45 22.45
CA LEU A 15 -25.83 16.90 22.60
C LEU A 15 -24.84 15.99 21.88
N VAL A 16 -25.09 14.68 21.83
CA VAL A 16 -24.26 13.73 21.07
C VAL A 16 -24.49 13.90 19.57
N HIS A 17 -25.75 14.12 19.15
CA HIS A 17 -26.05 14.44 17.75
C HIS A 17 -25.46 15.80 17.36
N GLU A 18 -25.54 16.81 18.23
CA GLU A 18 -24.87 18.10 18.00
C GLU A 18 -23.33 17.97 18.00
N ALA A 19 -22.74 17.12 18.84
CA ALA A 19 -21.29 16.88 18.85
C ALA A 19 -20.81 16.13 17.60
N ILE A 20 -21.58 15.16 17.10
CA ILE A 20 -21.27 14.39 15.88
C ILE A 20 -21.53 15.23 14.62
N VAL A 21 -22.61 16.02 14.60
CA VAL A 21 -23.00 16.84 13.44
C VAL A 21 -22.29 18.20 13.38
N THR A 22 -21.88 18.78 14.51
CA THR A 22 -21.24 20.12 14.55
C THR A 22 -19.78 20.12 15.00
N GLY A 23 -19.23 18.99 15.47
CA GLY A 23 -17.83 18.90 15.92
C GLY A 23 -17.50 19.72 17.17
N ARG A 24 -18.49 20.13 17.96
CA ARG A 24 -18.28 20.91 19.18
C ARG A 24 -17.96 20.03 20.38
N LYS A 25 -16.67 19.78 20.59
CA LYS A 25 -16.12 19.50 21.92
C LYS A 25 -15.47 20.80 22.42
N ILE A 26 -15.78 21.24 23.65
CA ILE A 26 -15.06 22.34 24.30
C ILE A 26 -13.59 21.91 24.37
N SER A 27 -12.70 22.64 23.65
CA SER A 27 -11.27 22.38 23.37
C SER A 27 -10.89 21.93 21.95
N THR A 28 -11.83 21.73 21.02
CA THR A 28 -11.45 21.44 19.61
C THR A 28 -10.73 22.66 18.99
N PRO A 29 -9.49 22.52 18.46
CA PRO A 29 -8.80 23.58 17.75
C PRO A 29 -9.65 24.19 16.63
N ARG A 30 -9.49 25.50 16.38
CA ARG A 30 -10.34 26.26 15.44
C ARG A 30 -10.28 25.68 14.01
N GLU A 31 -9.14 25.11 13.64
CA GLU A 31 -8.93 24.41 12.37
C GLU A 31 -9.82 23.17 12.26
N LEU A 32 -9.90 22.37 13.32
CA LEU A 32 -10.74 21.17 13.37
C LEU A 32 -12.23 21.49 13.43
N GLN A 33 -12.64 22.56 14.13
CA GLN A 33 -14.02 23.03 14.09
C GLN A 33 -14.45 23.42 12.66
N THR A 34 -13.57 24.11 11.95
CA THR A 34 -13.80 24.50 10.55
C THR A 34 -13.85 23.28 9.64
N PHE A 35 -13.02 22.27 9.89
CA PHE A 35 -13.06 20.99 9.18
C PHE A 35 -14.39 20.25 9.41
N PHE A 36 -14.81 20.05 10.65
CA PHE A 36 -16.06 19.34 10.96
C PHE A 36 -17.29 20.08 10.44
N ALA A 37 -17.32 21.41 10.51
CA ALA A 37 -18.39 22.21 9.90
C ALA A 37 -18.44 22.02 8.36
N ARG A 38 -17.29 22.00 7.68
CA ARG A 38 -17.23 21.73 6.24
C ARG A 38 -17.64 20.29 5.90
N LEU A 39 -17.27 19.33 6.73
CA LEU A 39 -17.64 17.93 6.57
C LEU A 39 -19.15 17.74 6.74
N ALA A 40 -19.75 18.35 7.76
CA ALA A 40 -21.19 18.29 8.03
C ALA A 40 -22.06 18.89 6.90
N HIS A 41 -21.52 19.84 6.15
CA HIS A 41 -22.20 20.45 4.99
C HIS A 41 -21.86 19.79 3.65
N ASN A 42 -21.11 18.70 3.64
CA ASN A 42 -20.78 17.94 2.45
C ASN A 42 -21.11 16.46 2.69
N GLU A 43 -22.35 16.09 2.38
CA GLU A 43 -22.91 14.76 2.67
C GLU A 43 -22.10 13.64 2.01
N ASP A 44 -21.64 13.82 0.76
CA ASP A 44 -20.81 12.83 0.06
C ASP A 44 -19.46 12.64 0.76
N LYS A 45 -18.84 13.73 1.22
CA LYS A 45 -17.58 13.68 1.95
C LYS A 45 -17.74 13.11 3.36
N PHE A 46 -18.84 13.41 4.04
CA PHE A 46 -19.16 12.83 5.33
C PHE A 46 -19.42 11.33 5.21
N ARG A 47 -20.22 10.91 4.22
CA ARG A 47 -20.47 9.50 3.92
C ARG A 47 -19.16 8.77 3.60
N SER A 48 -18.30 9.33 2.74
CA SER A 48 -16.99 8.76 2.45
C SER A 48 -16.12 8.59 3.70
N VAL A 49 -16.07 9.59 4.59
CA VAL A 49 -15.31 9.49 5.85
C VAL A 49 -15.93 8.46 6.79
N MET A 50 -17.26 8.37 6.87
CA MET A 50 -17.93 7.38 7.71
C MET A 50 -17.78 5.96 7.16
N ASP A 51 -17.81 5.78 5.85
CA ASP A 51 -17.58 4.49 5.20
C ASP A 51 -16.14 4.01 5.43
N ASP A 52 -15.18 4.94 5.40
CA ASP A 52 -13.79 4.69 5.78
C ASP A 52 -13.66 4.31 7.27
N VAL A 53 -14.31 5.03 8.19
CA VAL A 53 -14.21 4.82 9.64
C VAL A 53 -14.94 3.54 10.09
N LEU A 54 -16.07 3.21 9.47
CA LEU A 54 -16.90 2.08 9.82
C LEU A 54 -16.61 0.83 8.97
N ASN A 55 -15.62 0.88 8.07
CA ASN A 55 -15.31 -0.18 7.11
C ASN A 55 -16.52 -0.61 6.25
N LEU A 56 -17.49 0.29 6.02
CA LEU A 56 -18.75 -0.05 5.31
C LEU A 56 -18.54 -0.27 3.80
N GLY A 57 -17.41 0.14 3.23
CA GLY A 57 -17.05 -0.12 1.83
C GLY A 57 -16.08 -1.27 1.61
N MET A 58 -15.78 -2.06 2.65
CA MET A 58 -15.02 -3.30 2.51
C MET A 58 -15.84 -4.41 1.88
N THR A 59 -15.20 -5.14 0.98
CA THR A 59 -15.70 -6.40 0.42
C THR A 59 -15.66 -7.51 1.47
N GLU A 60 -16.42 -8.58 1.25
CA GLU A 60 -16.33 -9.79 2.11
C GLU A 60 -14.93 -10.40 2.06
N ALA A 61 -14.30 -10.38 0.88
CA ALA A 61 -12.94 -10.82 0.67
C ALA A 61 -11.91 -10.02 1.50
N GLU A 62 -12.05 -8.70 1.55
CA GLU A 62 -11.16 -7.85 2.36
C GLU A 62 -11.34 -8.08 3.85
N ARG A 63 -12.59 -8.29 4.30
CA ARG A 63 -12.87 -8.63 5.71
C ARG A 63 -12.19 -9.94 6.10
N MET A 64 -12.37 -10.97 5.28
CA MET A 64 -11.69 -12.26 5.48
C MET A 64 -10.17 -12.09 5.51
N ALA A 65 -9.60 -11.32 4.58
CA ALA A 65 -8.16 -11.08 4.55
C ALA A 65 -7.67 -10.36 5.81
N GLN A 66 -8.41 -9.37 6.32
CA GLN A 66 -8.07 -8.68 7.57
C GLN A 66 -8.17 -9.60 8.79
N GLU A 67 -9.21 -10.43 8.87
CA GLU A 67 -9.38 -11.41 9.96
C GLU A 67 -8.24 -12.43 10.01
N ILE A 68 -7.70 -12.82 8.84
CA ILE A 68 -6.66 -13.84 8.73
C ILE A 68 -5.25 -13.26 8.85
N LEU A 69 -4.95 -12.19 8.12
CA LEU A 69 -3.59 -11.61 8.05
C LEU A 69 -3.34 -10.52 9.10
N GLY A 70 -4.41 -9.90 9.62
CA GLY A 70 -4.34 -8.69 10.46
C GLY A 70 -4.53 -7.40 9.66
N GLU A 71 -5.12 -6.41 10.31
CA GLU A 71 -5.44 -5.09 9.74
C GLU A 71 -4.19 -4.38 9.17
N ASP A 72 -3.05 -4.45 9.88
CA ASP A 72 -1.78 -3.86 9.45
C ASP A 72 -1.15 -4.56 8.23
N ARG A 73 -1.68 -5.71 7.80
CA ARG A 73 -1.21 -6.46 6.64
C ARG A 73 -2.07 -6.28 5.41
N VAL A 74 -3.19 -5.56 5.53
CA VAL A 74 -4.18 -5.42 4.46
C VAL A 74 -4.34 -3.98 4.02
N VAL A 75 -4.24 -3.75 2.71
CA VAL A 75 -4.61 -2.46 2.09
C VAL A 75 -5.87 -2.68 1.25
N CYS A 76 -6.99 -2.21 1.78
CA CYS A 76 -8.29 -2.30 1.10
C CYS A 76 -8.35 -1.38 -0.14
N ARG A 77 -9.20 -1.74 -1.09
CA ARG A 77 -9.48 -1.04 -2.35
C ARG A 77 -9.89 0.40 -2.12
N GLN A 78 -10.85 0.64 -1.23
CA GLN A 78 -11.31 1.98 -0.90
C GLN A 78 -10.16 2.86 -0.40
N SER A 79 -9.39 2.38 0.57
CA SER A 79 -8.26 3.11 1.13
C SER A 79 -7.14 3.33 0.10
N ALA A 80 -6.83 2.34 -0.74
CA ALA A 80 -5.88 2.48 -1.83
C ALA A 80 -6.32 3.55 -2.85
N CYS A 81 -7.59 3.54 -3.25
CA CYS A 81 -8.16 4.53 -4.16
C CYS A 81 -8.17 5.93 -3.54
N PHE A 82 -8.63 6.05 -2.29
CA PHE A 82 -8.72 7.30 -1.55
C PHE A 82 -7.35 7.96 -1.35
N THR A 83 -6.36 7.22 -0.86
CA THR A 83 -5.00 7.73 -0.63
C THR A 83 -4.30 8.18 -1.91
N ARG A 84 -4.76 7.72 -3.07
CA ARG A 84 -4.23 8.09 -4.39
C ARG A 84 -5.09 9.07 -5.15
N ASN A 85 -6.25 9.46 -4.60
CA ASN A 85 -7.24 10.27 -5.28
C ASN A 85 -7.55 9.74 -6.68
N VAL A 86 -7.80 8.43 -6.78
CA VAL A 86 -8.25 7.75 -7.99
C VAL A 86 -9.64 7.18 -7.75
N ASP A 87 -10.44 7.12 -8.82
CA ASP A 87 -11.78 6.56 -8.73
C ASP A 87 -11.72 5.07 -8.40
N GLN A 88 -12.71 4.64 -7.63
CA GLN A 88 -12.92 3.23 -7.39
C GLN A 88 -13.40 2.55 -8.69
N PRO A 89 -13.03 1.27 -8.93
CA PRO A 89 -13.57 0.55 -10.07
C PRO A 89 -15.09 0.43 -9.94
N GLU A 90 -15.79 0.54 -11.07
CA GLU A 90 -17.27 0.42 -11.14
C GLU A 90 -17.76 -0.96 -10.68
N THR A 91 -16.93 -1.98 -10.89
CA THR A 91 -17.20 -3.36 -10.46
C THR A 91 -16.30 -3.73 -9.29
N GLU A 92 -16.85 -4.50 -8.37
CA GLU A 92 -16.08 -5.05 -7.26
C GLU A 92 -14.99 -5.99 -7.81
N PRO A 93 -13.71 -5.70 -7.56
CA PRO A 93 -12.62 -6.52 -8.07
C PRO A 93 -12.59 -7.87 -7.35
N ALA A 94 -12.43 -8.94 -8.11
CA ALA A 94 -12.36 -10.28 -7.53
C ALA A 94 -11.06 -10.49 -6.73
N MET A 95 -11.17 -11.08 -5.54
CA MET A 95 -10.03 -11.66 -4.82
C MET A 95 -9.81 -13.09 -5.34
N LEU A 96 -8.66 -13.31 -6.00
CA LEU A 96 -8.32 -14.59 -6.63
C LEU A 96 -7.43 -15.48 -5.75
N TYR A 97 -7.44 -15.26 -4.43
CA TYR A 97 -6.69 -16.06 -3.46
C TYR A 97 -7.68 -16.76 -2.54
N SER A 98 -7.49 -18.06 -2.32
CA SER A 98 -8.33 -18.81 -1.39
C SER A 98 -8.00 -18.46 0.06
N GLU A 99 -8.94 -18.76 0.96
CA GLU A 99 -8.73 -18.65 2.40
C GLU A 99 -7.49 -19.43 2.87
N ASP A 100 -7.30 -20.65 2.37
CA ASP A 100 -6.13 -21.48 2.69
C ASP A 100 -4.81 -20.79 2.35
N ILE A 101 -4.72 -20.14 1.18
CA ILE A 101 -3.53 -19.37 0.79
C ILE A 101 -3.28 -18.21 1.75
N LEU A 102 -4.33 -17.52 2.19
CA LEU A 102 -4.21 -16.43 3.16
C LEU A 102 -3.73 -16.96 4.52
N ARG A 103 -4.23 -18.12 4.97
CA ARG A 103 -3.82 -18.78 6.21
C ARG A 103 -2.35 -19.22 6.17
N GLU A 104 -1.90 -19.83 5.07
CA GLU A 104 -0.48 -20.16 4.85
C GLU A 104 0.41 -18.91 4.99
N CYS A 105 -0.03 -17.79 4.41
CA CYS A 105 0.70 -16.53 4.49
C CYS A 105 0.70 -15.94 5.90
N ALA A 106 -0.41 -16.05 6.63
CA ALA A 106 -0.53 -15.62 8.01
C ALA A 106 0.42 -16.41 8.93
N GLU A 107 0.51 -17.73 8.75
CA GLU A 107 1.44 -18.59 9.50
C GLU A 107 2.91 -18.24 9.22
N ALA A 108 3.25 -17.97 7.95
CA ALA A 108 4.58 -17.53 7.57
C ALA A 108 4.93 -16.14 8.17
N ASN A 109 3.95 -15.23 8.25
CA ASN A 109 4.10 -13.95 8.94
C ASN A 109 4.32 -14.15 10.45
N ALA A 110 3.48 -14.97 11.10
CA ALA A 110 3.55 -15.24 12.53
C ALA A 110 4.88 -15.89 12.96
N SER A 111 5.45 -16.74 12.10
CA SER A 111 6.77 -17.36 12.31
C SER A 111 7.95 -16.42 12.02
N GLY A 112 7.71 -15.23 11.47
CA GLY A 112 8.75 -14.27 11.09
C GLY A 112 9.59 -14.68 9.88
N THR A 113 9.13 -15.67 9.10
CA THR A 113 9.83 -16.18 7.91
C THR A 113 9.41 -15.49 6.61
N ALA A 114 8.32 -14.72 6.67
CA ALA A 114 7.80 -13.91 5.58
C ALA A 114 7.21 -12.58 6.10
N ASN A 115 6.91 -11.68 5.16
CA ASN A 115 6.22 -10.42 5.40
C ASN A 115 5.19 -10.22 4.27
N TRP A 116 4.20 -11.10 4.23
CA TRP A 116 3.08 -11.06 3.32
C TRP A 116 2.18 -9.86 3.59
N ARG A 117 1.84 -9.14 2.53
CA ARG A 117 0.85 -8.07 2.49
C ARG A 117 -0.19 -8.39 1.43
N PHE A 118 -1.45 -8.27 1.80
CA PHE A 118 -2.57 -8.35 0.87
C PHE A 118 -3.03 -6.94 0.56
N ALA A 119 -2.98 -6.52 -0.69
CA ALA A 119 -3.22 -5.12 -1.03
C ALA A 119 -3.89 -4.95 -2.39
N TYR A 120 -4.85 -4.03 -2.47
CA TYR A 120 -5.37 -3.57 -3.74
C TYR A 120 -4.38 -2.61 -4.42
N ALA A 121 -3.93 -2.97 -5.62
CA ALA A 121 -3.16 -2.08 -6.48
C ALA A 121 -4.09 -1.36 -7.46
N THR A 122 -3.93 -0.05 -7.59
CA THR A 122 -4.75 0.82 -8.45
C THR A 122 -4.30 0.81 -9.91
N GLY A 123 -3.10 0.29 -10.21
CA GLY A 123 -2.57 0.19 -11.57
C GLY A 123 -1.80 1.42 -12.04
N LEU A 124 -1.47 2.33 -11.12
CA LEU A 124 -0.69 3.52 -11.41
C LEU A 124 0.76 3.16 -11.78
N ASN A 125 1.20 3.64 -12.93
CA ASN A 125 2.62 3.59 -13.28
C ASN A 125 3.46 4.52 -12.37
N LEU A 126 4.78 4.30 -12.31
CA LEU A 126 5.66 5.09 -11.43
C LEU A 126 5.57 6.61 -11.68
N ARG A 127 5.35 7.04 -12.93
CA ARG A 127 5.22 8.47 -13.26
C ARG A 127 3.98 9.09 -12.63
N SER A 128 2.84 8.41 -12.78
CA SER A 128 1.61 8.84 -12.14
C SER A 128 1.76 8.83 -10.62
N GLN A 129 2.50 7.86 -10.07
CA GLN A 129 2.81 7.82 -8.64
C GLN A 129 3.64 9.03 -8.17
N CYS A 130 4.79 9.42 -8.77
CA CYS A 130 5.50 10.65 -8.30
C CYS A 130 4.65 11.90 -8.55
N LYS A 131 3.82 11.97 -9.60
CA LYS A 131 2.93 13.13 -9.77
C LYS A 131 1.94 13.31 -8.61
N LEU A 132 1.41 12.21 -8.08
CA LEU A 132 0.44 12.23 -6.99
C LEU A 132 1.10 12.37 -5.62
N ILE A 133 2.15 11.59 -5.36
CA ILE A 133 2.84 11.53 -4.06
C ILE A 133 3.81 12.71 -3.90
N GLY A 134 4.44 13.14 -4.98
CA GLY A 134 5.46 14.17 -4.98
C GLY A 134 6.88 13.63 -4.76
N CYS A 135 7.82 14.55 -4.88
CA CYS A 135 9.25 14.30 -4.86
C CYS A 135 9.94 15.37 -3.95
N SER A 136 9.58 15.43 -2.65
CA SER A 136 10.11 16.41 -1.68
C SER A 136 10.47 15.76 -0.34
N HIS A 137 11.72 15.90 0.11
CA HIS A 137 12.19 15.35 1.39
C HIS A 137 11.39 15.86 2.60
N GLU A 138 10.83 17.07 2.53
CA GLU A 138 10.04 17.68 3.61
C GLU A 138 8.63 17.09 3.74
N LYS A 139 8.14 16.38 2.72
CA LYS A 139 6.79 15.82 2.68
C LYS A 139 6.87 14.32 2.45
N GLN A 140 6.73 13.54 3.51
CA GLN A 140 6.66 12.08 3.43
C GLN A 140 5.20 11.60 3.28
N PRO A 141 4.95 10.51 2.55
CA PRO A 141 5.92 9.82 1.72
C PRO A 141 6.27 10.63 0.46
N CYS A 142 7.48 10.45 -0.07
CA CYS A 142 7.88 11.00 -1.37
C CYS A 142 8.72 9.99 -2.15
N PHE A 143 8.86 10.22 -3.46
CA PHE A 143 10.00 9.71 -4.19
C PHE A 143 11.23 10.58 -3.92
N ASP A 144 12.41 9.98 -3.95
CA ASP A 144 13.65 10.72 -3.73
C ASP A 144 13.93 11.71 -4.88
N PRO A 145 13.95 13.04 -4.64
CA PRO A 145 14.26 14.06 -5.63
C PRO A 145 15.69 14.00 -6.19
N ASP A 146 16.61 13.28 -5.55
CA ASP A 146 17.98 13.16 -6.06
C ASP A 146 18.11 12.05 -7.12
N TRP A 147 17.14 11.15 -7.21
CA TRP A 147 17.15 9.99 -8.12
C TRP A 147 16.13 10.15 -9.25
N THR A 148 16.38 11.11 -10.13
CA THR A 148 15.42 11.54 -11.16
C THR A 148 15.72 11.05 -12.57
N TRP A 149 16.67 10.12 -12.79
CA TRP A 149 16.98 9.60 -14.15
C TRP A 149 15.76 8.98 -14.86
N TRP A 150 14.87 8.33 -14.09
CA TRP A 150 13.63 7.73 -14.59
C TRP A 150 12.55 8.79 -14.90
N LEU A 151 12.81 10.03 -14.46
CA LEU A 151 12.36 11.38 -14.87
C LEU A 151 12.32 11.74 -16.35
N GLU A 152 13.26 11.19 -17.09
CA GLU A 152 13.60 11.68 -18.41
C GLU A 152 12.65 11.11 -19.46
N SER A 153 12.31 11.90 -20.48
CA SER A 153 11.32 11.52 -21.51
C SER A 153 11.67 10.21 -22.23
N HIS A 154 12.96 9.94 -22.43
CA HIS A 154 13.41 8.72 -23.08
C HIS A 154 13.16 7.44 -22.25
N GLN A 155 12.77 7.57 -20.97
CA GLN A 155 12.39 6.46 -20.08
C GLN A 155 10.87 6.18 -20.10
N ASP A 156 10.08 6.96 -20.83
CA ASP A 156 8.62 6.90 -20.78
C ASP A 156 8.04 5.54 -21.19
N SER A 157 8.70 4.81 -22.10
CA SER A 157 8.24 3.52 -22.63
C SER A 157 7.97 2.47 -21.55
N TRP A 158 8.72 2.50 -20.45
CA TRP A 158 8.51 1.61 -19.31
C TRP A 158 7.97 2.37 -18.10
N ALA A 159 8.42 3.61 -17.85
CA ALA A 159 8.05 4.34 -16.64
C ALA A 159 6.57 4.77 -16.62
N LYS A 160 5.95 4.94 -17.80
CA LYS A 160 4.51 5.23 -17.97
C LYS A 160 3.67 3.97 -18.21
N LYS A 161 4.29 2.79 -18.28
CA LYS A 161 3.55 1.54 -18.50
C LYS A 161 2.69 1.24 -17.25
N PRO A 162 1.35 1.20 -17.37
CA PRO A 162 0.48 0.90 -16.24
C PRO A 162 0.69 -0.54 -15.77
N ALA A 163 0.50 -0.76 -14.47
CA ALA A 163 0.32 -2.10 -13.92
C ALA A 163 -1.15 -2.49 -14.06
N LEU A 164 -1.42 -3.79 -14.05
CA LEU A 164 -2.81 -4.25 -13.95
C LEU A 164 -3.35 -3.90 -12.55
N PRO A 165 -4.54 -3.29 -12.43
CA PRO A 165 -5.17 -3.10 -11.13
C PRO A 165 -5.61 -4.45 -10.52
N GLY A 166 -5.98 -4.44 -9.24
CA GLY A 166 -6.53 -5.59 -8.54
C GLY A 166 -5.76 -5.97 -7.28
N TYR A 167 -6.28 -6.96 -6.55
CA TYR A 167 -5.65 -7.47 -5.33
C TYR A 167 -4.34 -8.21 -5.62
N ARG A 168 -3.36 -8.04 -4.76
CA ARG A 168 -2.02 -8.63 -4.83
C ARG A 168 -1.62 -9.15 -3.47
N LEU A 169 -1.00 -10.33 -3.44
CA LEU A 169 -0.43 -10.92 -2.25
C LEU A 169 1.08 -10.99 -2.41
N LEU A 170 1.81 -10.09 -1.73
CA LEU A 170 3.25 -9.91 -1.91
C LEU A 170 4.03 -10.15 -0.62
N ASP A 171 5.15 -10.87 -0.70
CA ASP A 171 6.10 -11.06 0.40
C ASP A 171 7.22 -10.03 0.31
N PHE A 172 7.24 -9.12 1.28
CA PHE A 172 8.20 -8.03 1.43
C PHE A 172 9.48 -8.44 2.18
N THR A 173 9.71 -9.74 2.39
CA THR A 173 10.98 -10.27 2.91
C THR A 173 12.06 -10.18 1.85
N LYS A 174 13.22 -9.63 2.22
CA LYS A 174 14.36 -9.53 1.31
C LYS A 174 14.93 -10.92 1.00
N ARG A 175 14.55 -11.49 -0.16
CA ARG A 175 15.03 -12.80 -0.62
C ARG A 175 16.10 -12.66 -1.70
N PHE A 176 16.97 -13.67 -1.77
CA PHE A 176 17.90 -13.89 -2.89
C PHE A 176 18.91 -12.75 -3.15
N SER A 177 19.38 -12.10 -2.09
CA SER A 177 20.47 -11.13 -2.18
C SER A 177 21.80 -11.77 -2.55
N TYR A 178 22.73 -10.96 -3.08
CA TYR A 178 24.01 -11.42 -3.64
C TYR A 178 23.89 -12.35 -4.86
N LEU A 179 22.68 -12.58 -5.38
CA LEU A 179 22.46 -13.31 -6.61
C LEU A 179 22.19 -12.32 -7.75
N ASN A 180 22.64 -12.68 -8.95
CA ASN A 180 22.35 -11.92 -10.16
C ASN A 180 20.90 -12.20 -10.61
N TRP A 181 20.38 -11.42 -11.57
CA TRP A 181 18.95 -11.45 -11.92
C TRP A 181 18.48 -12.85 -12.39
N ASP A 182 19.29 -13.52 -13.22
CA ASP A 182 18.97 -14.83 -13.77
C ASP A 182 18.98 -15.92 -12.69
N VAL A 183 19.95 -15.87 -11.77
CA VAL A 183 20.04 -16.83 -10.65
C VAL A 183 18.88 -16.63 -9.68
N GLN A 184 18.50 -15.37 -9.37
CA GLN A 184 17.27 -15.10 -8.61
C GLN A 184 16.04 -15.72 -9.30
N GLY A 185 15.95 -15.63 -10.63
CA GLY A 185 14.86 -16.26 -11.39
C GLY A 185 14.80 -17.78 -11.20
N LYS A 186 15.96 -18.45 -11.16
CA LYS A 186 16.06 -19.89 -10.88
C LYS A 186 15.64 -20.23 -9.44
N GLU A 187 16.01 -19.42 -8.45
CA GLU A 187 15.59 -19.64 -7.07
C GLU A 187 14.08 -19.44 -6.89
N ILE A 188 13.48 -18.46 -7.56
CA ILE A 188 12.02 -18.27 -7.57
C ILE A 188 11.33 -19.50 -8.17
N ALA A 189 11.83 -20.01 -9.29
CA ALA A 189 11.26 -21.20 -9.93
C ALA A 189 11.31 -22.46 -9.05
N LYS A 190 12.31 -22.57 -8.15
CA LYS A 190 12.39 -23.68 -7.18
C LYS A 190 11.33 -23.61 -6.08
N LEU A 191 10.76 -22.43 -5.81
CA LEU A 191 9.66 -22.27 -4.84
C LEU A 191 8.34 -22.87 -5.37
N GLY A 192 8.24 -23.04 -6.69
CA GLY A 192 7.06 -23.54 -7.39
C GLY A 192 6.46 -22.53 -8.36
N ASP A 193 5.50 -22.98 -9.15
CA ASP A 193 4.86 -22.21 -10.22
C ASP A 193 3.90 -21.13 -9.71
N GLN A 194 3.44 -21.25 -8.47
CA GLN A 194 2.59 -20.30 -7.76
C GLN A 194 3.31 -19.02 -7.32
N PHE A 195 4.63 -18.93 -7.50
CA PHE A 195 5.41 -17.74 -7.16
C PHE A 195 5.97 -17.05 -8.39
N GLU A 196 6.06 -15.73 -8.31
CA GLU A 196 6.81 -14.93 -9.27
C GLU A 196 7.43 -13.69 -8.65
N ARG A 197 8.29 -13.02 -9.42
CA ARG A 197 8.80 -11.69 -9.11
C ARG A 197 7.67 -10.66 -9.26
N ALA A 198 7.45 -9.84 -8.24
CA ALA A 198 6.47 -8.76 -8.29
C ALA A 198 6.85 -7.66 -9.31
N GLU A 199 5.85 -6.96 -9.85
CA GLU A 199 6.06 -5.79 -10.72
C GLU A 199 6.43 -4.55 -9.89
N GLU A 200 7.38 -3.76 -10.38
CA GLU A 200 7.95 -2.61 -9.69
C GLU A 200 6.90 -1.55 -9.32
N GLN A 201 5.97 -1.28 -10.23
CA GLN A 201 4.94 -0.28 -10.02
C GLN A 201 4.01 -0.70 -8.87
N THR A 202 3.62 -1.98 -8.83
CA THR A 202 2.81 -2.56 -7.76
C THR A 202 3.54 -2.55 -6.42
N VAL A 203 4.83 -2.92 -6.40
CA VAL A 203 5.66 -2.87 -5.19
C VAL A 203 5.71 -1.44 -4.62
N ALA A 204 5.97 -0.45 -5.48
CA ALA A 204 5.97 0.95 -5.08
C ALA A 204 4.59 1.40 -4.56
N GLU A 205 3.50 0.98 -5.22
CA GLU A 205 2.16 1.31 -4.79
C GLU A 205 1.89 0.85 -3.35
N ILE A 206 2.18 -0.43 -3.08
CA ILE A 206 1.93 -1.04 -1.78
C ILE A 206 2.84 -0.44 -0.70
N CYS A 207 4.09 -0.10 -1.02
CA CYS A 207 4.99 0.58 -0.08
C CYS A 207 4.41 1.91 0.41
N PHE A 208 3.93 2.75 -0.50
CA PHE A 208 3.34 4.04 -0.14
C PHE A 208 1.99 3.89 0.55
N SER A 209 1.12 2.98 0.10
CA SER A 209 -0.16 2.75 0.77
C SER A 209 0.04 2.23 2.19
N THR A 210 0.98 1.32 2.39
CA THR A 210 1.38 0.83 3.73
C THR A 210 1.88 1.98 4.59
N PHE A 211 2.75 2.85 4.07
CA PHE A 211 3.24 4.00 4.82
C PHE A 211 2.11 4.93 5.28
N LEU A 212 1.18 5.25 4.37
CA LEU A 212 0.06 6.16 4.64
C LEU A 212 -0.98 5.57 5.61
N MET A 213 -1.14 4.24 5.64
CA MET A 213 -2.17 3.58 6.44
C MET A 213 -1.64 3.02 7.76
N ASN A 214 -0.38 2.56 7.80
CA ASN A 214 0.16 1.76 8.90
C ASN A 214 1.26 2.52 9.65
N LYS A 215 0.90 3.67 10.24
CA LYS A 215 1.78 4.44 11.14
C LYS A 215 3.19 4.68 10.57
N GLU A 216 3.27 5.04 9.30
CA GLU A 216 4.54 5.34 8.62
C GLU A 216 5.49 4.12 8.49
N GLU A 217 4.95 2.89 8.52
CA GLU A 217 5.74 1.69 8.26
C GLU A 217 6.42 1.76 6.89
N ARG A 218 7.74 1.56 6.87
CA ARG A 218 8.55 1.56 5.65
C ARG A 218 8.88 0.14 5.23
N LEU A 219 8.24 -0.30 4.15
CA LEU A 219 8.64 -1.49 3.41
C LEU A 219 9.88 -1.16 2.55
N LEU A 220 10.76 -2.15 2.36
CA LEU A 220 12.04 -2.03 1.65
C LEU A 220 13.05 -1.04 2.28
N PRO A 221 13.29 -1.08 3.61
CA PRO A 221 14.24 -0.16 4.23
C PRO A 221 15.68 -0.52 3.80
N ASN A 222 16.38 0.39 3.11
CA ASN A 222 17.79 0.25 2.70
C ASN A 222 18.09 -0.90 1.70
N TRP A 223 17.08 -1.40 0.99
CA TRP A 223 17.27 -2.39 -0.07
C TRP A 223 16.25 -2.21 -1.19
N TYR A 224 16.60 -2.69 -2.38
CA TYR A 224 15.77 -2.58 -3.57
C TYR A 224 15.21 -3.94 -3.98
N HIS A 225 13.93 -3.94 -4.32
CA HIS A 225 13.34 -4.97 -5.15
C HIS A 225 13.87 -4.83 -6.58
N TRP A 226 14.46 -5.90 -7.10
CA TRP A 226 14.89 -5.98 -8.49
C TRP A 226 13.75 -6.55 -9.33
N GLY A 227 13.15 -5.77 -10.23
CA GLY A 227 11.91 -6.20 -10.90
C GLY A 227 12.07 -6.66 -12.35
N LYS A 228 10.97 -6.64 -13.10
CA LYS A 228 10.86 -7.19 -14.47
C LYS A 228 11.03 -6.11 -15.56
N LEU A 229 10.78 -4.83 -15.24
CA LEU A 229 10.89 -3.73 -16.21
C LEU A 229 12.34 -3.51 -16.63
N ARG A 230 12.50 -3.00 -17.85
CA ARG A 230 13.79 -2.59 -18.39
C ARG A 230 13.77 -1.09 -18.69
N SER A 231 14.81 -0.41 -18.21
CA SER A 231 15.14 0.95 -18.61
C SER A 231 15.40 1.04 -20.11
N ALA A 232 15.43 2.27 -20.65
CA ALA A 232 15.76 2.51 -22.06
C ALA A 232 17.13 1.96 -22.49
N ARG A 233 18.05 1.72 -21.55
CA ARG A 233 19.38 1.12 -21.79
C ARG A 233 19.41 -0.39 -21.56
N GLY A 234 18.25 -1.04 -21.43
CA GLY A 234 18.13 -2.49 -21.24
C GLY A 234 18.45 -2.99 -19.82
N ARG A 235 18.83 -2.11 -18.89
CA ARG A 235 19.07 -2.45 -17.48
C ARG A 235 17.74 -2.68 -16.76
N HIS A 236 17.72 -3.63 -15.84
CA HIS A 236 16.53 -3.91 -15.04
C HIS A 236 16.27 -2.79 -14.05
N VAL A 237 15.01 -2.42 -13.89
CA VAL A 237 14.57 -1.42 -12.93
C VAL A 237 14.54 -2.04 -11.54
N CYS A 238 14.94 -1.25 -10.56
CA CYS A 238 14.90 -1.61 -9.15
C CYS A 238 14.12 -0.52 -8.40
N VAL A 239 13.29 -0.89 -7.45
CA VAL A 239 12.52 0.06 -6.64
C VAL A 239 12.66 -0.27 -5.16
N GLY A 240 12.66 0.72 -4.29
CA GLY A 240 12.79 0.50 -2.84
C GLY A 240 13.71 1.52 -2.19
N HIS A 241 14.54 1.04 -1.26
CA HIS A 241 15.38 1.88 -0.41
C HIS A 241 14.57 3.01 0.23
N PHE A 242 13.41 2.64 0.78
CA PHE A 242 12.43 3.61 1.25
C PHE A 242 12.81 4.08 2.64
N ASP A 243 13.37 5.28 2.72
CA ASP A 243 13.85 5.87 3.96
C ASP A 243 13.45 7.35 4.05
N ARG A 244 14.10 8.11 4.94
CA ARG A 244 13.84 9.54 5.15
C ARG A 244 14.10 10.42 3.92
N LEU A 245 14.92 9.97 2.98
CA LEU A 245 15.18 10.63 1.70
C LEU A 245 14.10 10.31 0.65
N GLY A 246 13.20 9.37 0.95
CA GLY A 246 12.11 8.97 0.08
C GLY A 246 12.32 7.60 -0.54
N PHE A 247 11.44 7.28 -1.48
CA PHE A 247 11.41 6.02 -2.20
C PHE A 247 12.19 6.15 -3.51
N ASN A 248 13.09 5.20 -3.76
CA ASN A 248 14.01 5.26 -4.89
C ASN A 248 13.58 4.38 -6.06
N ALA A 249 13.87 4.86 -7.27
CA ALA A 249 13.92 4.06 -8.48
C ALA A 249 15.36 4.07 -9.03
N TYR A 250 15.95 2.88 -9.15
CA TYR A 250 17.33 2.64 -9.58
C TYR A 250 17.32 1.72 -10.82
N ASN A 251 18.47 1.56 -11.50
CA ASN A 251 18.63 0.53 -12.53
C ASN A 251 19.94 -0.23 -12.38
N GLY A 252 19.88 -1.54 -12.53
CA GLY A 252 21.02 -2.45 -12.39
C GLY A 252 21.22 -3.34 -13.62
N TRP A 253 22.47 -3.67 -13.93
CA TRP A 253 22.76 -4.69 -14.93
C TRP A 253 22.47 -6.08 -14.36
N ALA A 254 21.81 -6.93 -15.15
CA ALA A 254 21.40 -8.27 -14.75
C ALA A 254 22.53 -9.12 -14.12
N VAL A 255 23.77 -8.90 -14.56
CA VAL A 255 24.95 -9.68 -14.18
C VAL A 255 25.60 -9.25 -12.87
N PHE A 256 25.32 -8.06 -12.35
CA PHE A 256 25.99 -7.53 -11.15
C PHE A 256 25.15 -7.78 -9.90
N PRO A 257 25.48 -8.80 -9.08
CA PRO A 257 24.82 -9.00 -7.80
C PRO A 257 25.16 -7.87 -6.83
N SER A 258 24.31 -7.68 -5.84
CA SER A 258 24.57 -6.73 -4.75
C SER A 258 23.86 -7.17 -3.46
N ALA A 259 24.46 -6.80 -2.32
CA ALA A 259 23.87 -6.98 -1.01
C ALA A 259 22.53 -6.24 -0.87
N HIS A 260 22.36 -5.11 -1.55
CA HIS A 260 21.17 -4.27 -1.46
C HIS A 260 20.07 -4.66 -2.44
N LEU A 261 20.33 -5.59 -3.36
CA LEU A 261 19.33 -6.09 -4.29
C LEU A 261 18.68 -7.35 -3.72
N GLY A 262 17.36 -7.43 -3.82
CA GLY A 262 16.56 -8.57 -3.40
C GLY A 262 15.30 -8.70 -4.25
N VAL A 263 14.40 -9.59 -3.82
CA VAL A 263 13.16 -9.87 -4.53
C VAL A 263 11.98 -9.80 -3.57
N VAL A 264 11.00 -8.98 -3.90
CA VAL A 264 9.62 -9.10 -3.42
C VAL A 264 8.93 -10.17 -4.27
N LEU A 265 8.43 -11.21 -3.60
CA LEU A 265 7.69 -12.29 -4.26
C LEU A 265 6.21 -11.91 -4.37
N SER A 266 5.59 -12.25 -5.48
CA SER A 266 4.15 -12.27 -5.65
C SER A 266 3.68 -13.72 -5.63
N ARG A 267 2.58 -13.97 -4.92
CA ARG A 267 1.77 -15.16 -5.17
C ARG A 267 1.00 -14.92 -6.47
N LYS A 268 0.98 -15.90 -7.38
CA LYS A 268 0.13 -15.85 -8.57
C LYS A 268 -1.32 -16.15 -8.19
N PHE A 269 -2.25 -15.67 -9.00
CA PHE A 269 -3.64 -16.09 -8.94
C PHE A 269 -3.73 -17.59 -9.22
N ALA A 270 -4.56 -18.30 -8.48
CA ALA A 270 -4.93 -19.68 -8.79
C ALA A 270 -5.91 -19.72 -9.97
#